data_AF-A0A3C0HSW1-F1
#
_entry.id   AF-A0A3C0HSW1-F1
#
_cell.length_a   1.000
_cell.length_b   1.000
_cell.length_c   1.000
_cell.angle_alpha   90.00
_cell.angle_beta   90.00
_cell.angle_gamma   90.00
#
_symmetry.space_group_name_H-M   'P 1'
#
loop_
_entity.id
_entity.type
_entity.pdbx_description
1 polymer ?
#
loop_
_entity_poly.entity_id
_entity_poly.type
_entity_poly.pdbx_seq_one_letter_code
_entity_poly.pdbx_strand_id
1 'polypeptide(L)'
;MLDHVFTDAIGALRDAFEQARLERQAFEERFQSDVLLGDLMWQTSYGLPGEGQPPRVQADITCSWPTWSQTAYRSWYVEEEFTEPPLIEIEIVFRRRRLT
;
A
#
# COMPACT_ATOMS: atom_id res chain seq x y z
N MET A 1 -3.11 -16.82 9.52
CA MET A 1 -3.42 -15.66 10.38
C MET A 1 -2.38 -14.53 10.26
N LEU A 2 -1.13 -14.82 9.86
CA LEU A 2 -0.08 -13.82 9.54
C LEU A 2 -0.37 -12.98 8.28
N ASP A 3 -1.05 -13.56 7.29
CA ASP A 3 -1.36 -12.90 6.01
C ASP A 3 -2.41 -11.78 6.13
N HIS A 4 -3.12 -11.69 7.26
CA HIS A 4 -4.17 -10.68 7.45
C HIS A 4 -3.61 -9.30 7.72
N VAL A 5 -2.49 -9.13 8.44
CA VAL A 5 -2.00 -7.80 8.84
C VAL A 5 -1.74 -6.90 7.64
N PHE A 6 -1.11 -7.43 6.60
CA PHE A 6 -0.86 -6.66 5.37
C PHE A 6 -2.14 -6.39 4.59
N THR A 7 -3.03 -7.37 4.53
CA THR A 7 -4.35 -7.22 3.89
C THR A 7 -5.22 -6.20 4.62
N ASP A 8 -5.15 -6.17 5.94
CA ASP A 8 -5.85 -5.23 6.82
C ASP A 8 -5.27 -3.82 6.66
N ALA A 9 -3.95 -3.68 6.54
CA ALA A 9 -3.31 -2.42 6.22
C ALA A 9 -3.74 -1.89 4.84
N ILE A 10 -3.83 -2.77 3.83
CA ILE A 10 -4.38 -2.43 2.51
C ILE A 10 -5.85 -2.01 2.62
N GLY A 11 -6.65 -2.73 3.42
CA GLY A 11 -8.04 -2.38 3.70
C GLY A 11 -8.18 -1.00 4.33
N ALA A 12 -7.43 -0.73 5.39
CA ALA A 12 -7.42 0.56 6.07
C ALA A 12 -6.99 1.71 5.14
N LEU A 13 -6.01 1.48 4.25
CA LEU A 13 -5.62 2.45 3.22
C LEU A 13 -6.76 2.74 2.26
N ARG A 14 -7.44 1.70 1.75
CA ARG A 14 -8.59 1.87 0.86
C ARG A 14 -9.70 2.67 1.52
N ASP A 15 -10.04 2.33 2.76
CA ASP A 15 -11.06 3.02 3.53
C ASP A 15 -10.70 4.50 3.75
N ALA A 16 -9.43 4.80 4.04
CA ALA A 16 -8.96 6.17 4.22
C ALA A 16 -9.09 7.00 2.92
N PHE A 17 -8.75 6.42 1.76
CA PHE A 17 -8.90 7.11 0.47
C PHE A 17 -10.36 7.28 0.05
N GLU A 18 -11.21 6.29 0.35
CA GLU A 18 -12.65 6.40 0.13
C GLU A 18 -13.27 7.51 1.00
N GLN A 19 -12.88 7.58 2.28
CA GLN A 19 -13.28 8.66 3.19
C GLN A 19 -12.80 10.04 2.70
N ALA A 20 -11.62 10.08 2.06
CA ALA A 20 -11.09 11.28 1.42
C ALA A 20 -11.79 11.63 0.09
N ARG A 21 -12.85 10.90 -0.30
CA ARG A 21 -13.63 11.10 -1.54
C ARG A 21 -12.80 10.94 -2.81
N LEU A 22 -11.75 10.12 -2.78
CA LEU A 22 -10.99 9.80 -3.97
C LEU A 22 -11.58 8.59 -4.71
N GLU A 23 -11.55 8.63 -6.03
CA GLU A 23 -11.96 7.52 -6.89
C GLU A 23 -10.75 6.69 -7.30
N ARG A 24 -10.80 5.39 -7.00
CA ARG A 24 -9.78 4.44 -7.44
C ARG A 24 -9.78 4.35 -8.97
N GLN A 25 -8.61 4.48 -9.58
CA GLN A 25 -8.45 4.40 -11.03
C GLN A 25 -8.56 2.93 -11.49
N ALA A 26 -9.34 2.68 -12.54
CA ALA A 26 -9.57 1.33 -13.04
C ALA A 26 -8.27 0.71 -13.61
N PHE A 27 -8.03 -0.58 -13.37
CA PHE A 27 -6.89 -1.38 -13.87
C PHE A 27 -5.49 -1.10 -13.29
N GLU A 28 -5.37 -0.29 -12.24
CA GLU A 28 -4.05 0.05 -11.67
C GLU A 28 -3.69 -0.70 -10.39
N GLU A 29 -4.60 -1.52 -9.86
CA GLU A 29 -4.29 -2.30 -8.66
C GLU A 29 -3.41 -3.52 -8.98
N ARG A 30 -2.28 -3.62 -8.28
CA ARG A 30 -1.33 -4.73 -8.44
C ARG A 30 -0.95 -5.23 -7.06
N PHE A 31 -1.06 -6.54 -6.86
CA PHE A 31 -0.47 -7.23 -5.74
C PHE A 31 0.65 -8.12 -6.27
N GLN A 32 1.83 -8.01 -5.67
CA GLN A 32 3.04 -8.72 -6.07
C GLN A 32 3.66 -9.37 -4.84
N SER A 33 4.13 -10.60 -5.02
CA SER A 33 4.99 -11.29 -4.07
C SER A 33 6.29 -11.59 -4.78
N ASP A 34 7.40 -11.12 -4.23
CA ASP A 34 8.72 -11.48 -4.72
C ASP A 34 9.01 -12.94 -4.34
N VAL A 35 9.25 -13.79 -5.34
CA VAL A 35 9.46 -15.23 -5.13
C VAL A 35 10.82 -15.52 -4.51
N LEU A 36 11.82 -14.67 -4.76
CA LEU A 36 13.19 -14.88 -4.28
C LEU A 36 13.40 -14.29 -2.88
N LEU A 37 12.89 -13.08 -2.66
CA LEU A 37 13.06 -12.32 -1.43
C LEU A 37 11.91 -12.52 -0.45
N GLY A 38 10.71 -12.87 -0.92
CA GLY A 38 9.51 -13.00 -0.10
C GLY A 38 8.78 -11.68 0.19
N ASP A 39 9.28 -10.56 -0.34
CA ASP A 39 8.70 -9.24 -0.12
C ASP A 39 7.28 -9.18 -0.72
N LEU A 40 6.37 -8.53 0.01
CA LEU A 40 5.02 -8.27 -0.46
C LEU A 40 4.88 -6.81 -0.85
N MET A 41 4.26 -6.56 -2.00
CA MET A 41 3.99 -5.22 -2.49
C MET A 41 2.56 -5.13 -3.00
N TRP A 42 1.87 -4.07 -2.61
CA TRP A 42 0.59 -3.68 -3.15
C TRP A 42 0.67 -2.27 -3.72
N GLN A 43 0.13 -2.07 -4.91
CA GLN A 43 0.14 -0.80 -5.60
C GLN A 43 -1.26 -0.48 -6.11
N THR A 44 -1.63 0.79 -6.06
CA THR A 44 -2.87 1.28 -6.66
C THR A 44 -2.75 2.77 -6.93
N SER A 45 -3.73 3.34 -7.62
CA SER A 45 -3.82 4.79 -7.76
C SER A 45 -5.23 5.29 -7.59
N TYR A 46 -5.31 6.52 -7.09
CA TYR A 46 -6.54 7.25 -6.86
C TYR A 46 -6.49 8.59 -7.58
N GLY A 47 -7.67 9.09 -7.96
CA GLY A 47 -7.85 10.41 -8.56
C GLY A 47 -9.06 11.11 -7.97
N LEU A 48 -9.28 12.36 -8.38
CA LEU A 48 -10.52 13.06 -8.02
C LEU A 48 -11.71 12.52 -8.81
N PRO A 49 -12.92 12.60 -8.25
CA PRO A 49 -14.10 12.06 -8.89
C PRO A 49 -14.45 12.78 -10.18
N GLY A 50 -14.80 12.01 -11.21
CA GLY A 50 -15.19 12.55 -12.51
C GLY A 50 -14.05 13.19 -13.33
N GLU A 51 -12.79 12.96 -12.94
CA GLU A 51 -11.66 13.33 -13.79
C GLU A 51 -11.58 12.44 -15.04
N GLY A 52 -11.14 13.02 -16.17
CA GLY A 52 -10.92 12.29 -17.41
C GLY A 52 -9.71 11.35 -17.32
N GLN A 53 -9.47 10.58 -18.39
CA GLN A 53 -8.27 9.76 -18.51
C GLN A 53 -7.26 10.44 -19.44
N PRO A 54 -6.04 10.78 -18.97
CA PRO A 54 -5.52 10.62 -17.61
C PRO A 54 -6.03 11.69 -16.62
N PRO A 55 -6.08 11.39 -15.30
CA PRO A 55 -6.54 12.31 -14.28
C PRO A 55 -5.62 13.55 -14.17
N ARG A 56 -6.20 14.69 -13.75
CA ARG A 56 -5.44 15.92 -13.47
C ARG A 56 -4.75 15.84 -12.13
N VAL A 57 -5.37 15.19 -11.15
CA VAL A 57 -4.83 14.94 -9.83
C VAL A 57 -4.79 13.44 -9.61
N GLN A 58 -3.60 12.90 -9.39
CA GLN A 58 -3.36 11.47 -9.20
C GLN A 58 -2.53 11.26 -7.94
N ALA A 59 -2.92 10.30 -7.12
CA ALA A 59 -2.14 9.77 -6.03
C ALA A 59 -1.80 8.31 -6.35
N ASP A 60 -0.53 8.03 -6.59
CA ASP A 60 -0.02 6.67 -6.76
C ASP A 60 0.45 6.17 -5.40
N ILE A 61 -0.01 4.99 -4.98
CA ILE A 61 0.29 4.41 -3.67
C ILE A 61 1.05 3.11 -3.85
N THR A 62 2.12 2.96 -3.09
CA THR A 62 2.85 1.71 -2.93
C THR A 62 2.86 1.36 -1.45
N CYS A 63 2.41 0.17 -1.10
CA CYS A 63 2.48 -0.40 0.23
C CYS A 63 3.39 -1.63 0.16
N SER A 64 4.49 -1.65 0.91
CA SER A 64 5.46 -2.76 0.93
C SER A 64 5.60 -3.34 2.33
N TRP A 65 5.71 -4.67 2.39
CA TRP A 65 6.06 -5.40 3.60
C TRP A 65 7.29 -6.27 3.33
N PRO A 66 8.48 -5.79 3.70
CA PRO A 66 9.71 -6.51 3.43
C PRO A 66 9.84 -7.74 4.32
N THR A 67 10.54 -8.76 3.83
CA THR A 67 10.67 -10.06 4.51
C THR A 67 11.32 -9.97 5.89
N TRP A 68 12.24 -9.03 6.11
CA TRP A 68 12.81 -8.80 7.44
C TRP A 68 11.74 -8.36 8.44
N SER A 69 10.80 -7.49 8.02
CA SER A 69 9.71 -7.00 8.86
C SER A 69 8.65 -8.07 9.07
N GLN A 70 8.38 -8.88 8.04
CA GLN A 70 7.53 -10.08 8.18
C GLN A 70 8.11 -11.04 9.23
N THR A 71 9.43 -11.22 9.22
CA THR A 71 10.14 -12.08 10.19
C THR A 71 10.11 -11.47 11.60
N ALA A 72 10.39 -10.18 11.72
CA ALA A 72 10.32 -9.45 12.99
C ALA A 72 8.92 -9.52 13.63
N TYR A 73 7.87 -9.38 12.81
CA TYR A 73 6.49 -9.52 13.27
C TYR A 73 6.17 -10.94 13.78
N ARG A 74 6.70 -11.97 13.11
CA ARG A 74 6.55 -13.37 13.56
C ARG A 74 7.25 -13.62 14.89
N SER A 75 8.49 -13.16 15.05
CA SER A 75 9.23 -13.30 16.31
C SER A 75 8.52 -12.55 17.45
N TRP A 76 8.03 -11.34 17.20
CA TRP A 76 7.22 -10.60 18.18
C TRP A 76 5.97 -11.37 18.62
N TYR A 77 5.25 -11.99 17.67
CA TYR A 77 4.04 -12.75 17.96
C TYR A 77 4.31 -13.99 18.85
N VAL A 78 5.53 -14.53 18.82
CA VAL A 78 5.94 -15.70 19.62
C VAL A 78 6.66 -15.26 20.92
N GLU A 79 6.55 -13.98 21.30
CA GLU A 79 7.13 -13.39 22.51
C GLU A 79 8.68 -13.45 22.57
N GLU A 80 9.35 -13.42 21.42
CA GLU A 80 10.81 -13.30 21.36
C GLU A 80 11.26 -11.83 21.49
N GLU A 81 12.46 -11.62 22.07
CA GLU A 81 13.08 -10.31 22.19
C GLU A 81 13.60 -9.85 20.82
N PHE A 82 13.06 -8.76 20.27
CA PHE A 82 13.41 -8.28 18.92
C PHE A 82 14.15 -6.95 18.95
N THR A 83 15.18 -6.85 18.11
CA THR A 83 16.09 -5.70 18.05
C THR A 83 15.49 -4.50 17.30
N GLU A 84 14.61 -4.75 16.33
CA GLU A 84 13.98 -3.73 15.47
C GLU A 84 12.49 -4.01 15.27
N PRO A 85 11.59 -3.02 15.50
CA PRO A 85 10.15 -3.23 15.36
C PRO A 85 9.73 -3.48 13.91
N PRO A 86 8.75 -4.38 13.67
CA PRO A 86 8.21 -4.59 12.35
C PRO A 86 7.50 -3.33 11.85
N LEU A 87 7.65 -3.06 10.56
CA LEU A 87 7.00 -1.95 9.86
C LEU A 87 6.41 -2.37 8.51
N ILE A 88 5.38 -1.64 8.10
CA ILE A 88 4.85 -1.66 6.73
C ILE A 88 5.15 -0.28 6.15
N GLU A 89 5.79 -0.26 4.98
CA GLU A 89 6.16 0.98 4.32
C GLU A 89 5.03 1.42 3.39
N ILE A 90 4.63 2.68 3.50
CA ILE A 90 3.58 3.26 2.67
C ILE A 90 4.16 4.49 1.98
N GLU A 91 4.29 4.42 0.67
CA GLU A 91 4.67 5.53 -0.19
C GLU A 91 3.44 6.06 -0.91
N ILE A 92 3.29 7.39 -0.92
CA ILE A 92 2.22 8.08 -1.65
C ILE A 92 2.87 9.16 -2.54
N VAL A 93 2.79 8.97 -3.85
CA VAL A 93 3.27 9.93 -4.85
C VAL A 93 2.09 10.73 -5.38
N PHE A 94 2.04 12.01 -5.02
CA PHE A 94 1.02 12.94 -5.50
C PHE A 94 1.47 13.67 -6.77
N ARG A 95 0.66 13.62 -7.81
CA ARG A 95 0.89 14.27 -9.10
C ARG A 95 -0.26 15.19 -9.45
N ARG A 96 0.06 16.42 -9.86
CA ARG A 96 -0.90 17.39 -10.40
C ARG A 96 -0.46 17.85 -11.77
N ARG A 97 -1.29 17.64 -12.78
CA ARG A 97 -1.11 18.15 -14.15
C ARG A 97 -1.77 19.52 -14.29
N ARG A 98 -1.08 20.46 -14.93
CA ARG A 98 -1.64 21.73 -15.39
C ARG A 98 -1.58 21.73 -16.91
N LEU A 99 -2.73 21.82 -17.56
CA LEU A 99 -2.80 22.18 -18.98
C LEU A 99 -2.77 23.72 -19.03
N THR A 100 -1.68 24.29 -19.53
CA THR A 100 -1.60 25.68 -20.03
C THR A 100 -2.23 25.76 -21.40
#